data_AF-A0A947EXV0-F1
#
_entry.id   AF-A0A947EXV0-F1
#
_cell.length_a   1.000
_cell.length_b   1.000
_cell.length_c   1.000
_cell.angle_alpha   90.00
_cell.angle_beta   90.00
_cell.angle_gamma   90.00
#
_symmetry.space_group_name_H-M   'P 1'
#
loop_
_entity.id
_entity.type
_entity.pdbx_description
1 polymer ?
#
loop_
_entity_poly.entity_id
_entity_poly.type
_entity_poly.pdbx_seq_one_letter_code
_entity_poly.pdbx_strand_id
1 'polypeptide(L)' 'MDKKKFISQVLSAIVLYTVISVILEKDYSMDTWLTQGKEALIFGAVFGVLMWLRERLRKRE' A
#
# COMPACT_ATOMS: atom_id res chain seq x y z
N MET A 1 -6.19 15.74 -5.35
CA MET A 1 -6.86 14.51 -5.80
C MET A 1 -8.09 14.31 -4.94
N ASP A 2 -9.18 13.76 -5.48
CA ASP A 2 -10.34 13.42 -4.67
C ASP A 2 -9.95 12.44 -3.56
N LYS A 3 -10.43 12.67 -2.33
CA LYS A 3 -10.15 11.78 -1.18
C LYS A 3 -10.47 10.32 -1.50
N LYS A 4 -11.54 10.06 -2.28
CA LYS A 4 -11.93 8.72 -2.74
C LYS A 4 -10.88 8.08 -3.65
N LYS A 5 -10.29 8.84 -4.58
CA LYS A 5 -9.22 8.36 -5.46
C LYS A 5 -7.93 8.08 -4.69
N PHE A 6 -7.59 8.92 -3.71
CA PHE A 6 -6.45 8.70 -2.82
C PHE A 6 -6.59 7.39 -2.05
N ILE A 7 -7.72 7.21 -1.36
CA ILE A 7 -7.98 6.00 -0.57
C ILE A 7 -7.99 4.76 -1.46
N SER A 8 -8.61 4.83 -2.65
CA SER A 8 -8.61 3.72 -3.60
C SER A 8 -7.20 3.36 -4.08
N GLN A 9 -6.34 4.34 -4.38
CA GLN A 9 -4.97 4.07 -4.82
C GLN A 9 -4.12 3.45 -3.71
N VAL A 10 -4.26 3.94 -2.48
CA VAL A 10 -3.55 3.38 -1.32
C VAL A 10 -4.03 1.95 -1.05
N LEU A 11 -5.34 1.69 -1.05
CA LEU A 11 -5.90 0.34 -0.90
C LEU A 11 -5.43 -0.61 -2.01
N SER A 12 -5.46 -0.18 -3.27
CA SER A 12 -4.97 -0.98 -4.39
C SER A 12 -3.48 -1.30 -4.25
N ALA A 13 -2.67 -0.34 -3.79
CA ALA A 13 -1.24 -0.57 -3.55
C ALA A 13 -1.00 -1.60 -2.45
N ILE A 14 -1.75 -1.55 -1.35
CA ILE A 14 -1.69 -2.53 -0.25
C ILE A 14 -2.05 -3.92 -0.78
N VAL A 15 -3.18 -4.05 -1.49
CA VAL A 15 -3.63 -5.35 -2.02
C VAL A 15 -2.62 -5.93 -3.01
N LEU A 16 -2.11 -5.10 -3.93
CA LEU A 16 -1.10 -5.53 -4.90
C LEU A 16 0.18 -5.99 -4.20
N TYR A 17 0.65 -5.25 -3.19
CA TYR A 17 1.82 -5.65 -2.42
C TYR A 17 1.62 -7.00 -1.73
N THR A 18 0.50 -7.19 -1.03
CA THR A 18 0.21 -8.46 -0.33
C THR A 18 0.16 -9.62 -1.32
N VAL A 19 -0.57 -9.47 -2.43
CA VAL A 19 -0.71 -10.55 -3.43
C VAL A 19 0.63 -10.88 -4.08
N ILE A 20 1.41 -9.88 -4.48
CA ILE A 20 2.74 -10.10 -5.07
C ILE A 20 3.67 -10.79 -4.07
N SER A 21 3.67 -10.35 -2.82
CA SER A 21 4.57 -10.92 -1.80
C SER A 21 4.22 -12.35 -1.47
N VAL A 22 2.92 -12.68 -1.32
CA VAL A 22 2.46 -14.05 -1.11
C VAL A 22 2.82 -14.96 -2.30
N ILE A 23 2.66 -14.48 -3.54
CA ILE A 23 3.05 -15.23 -4.74
C ILE A 23 4.57 -15.45 -4.76
N LEU A 24 5.37 -14.45 -4.38
CA LEU A 24 6.83 -14.51 -4.39
C LEU A 24 7.35 -15.51 -3.35
N GLU A 25 6.77 -15.49 -2.16
CA GLU A 25 7.11 -16.38 -1.05
C GLU A 25 6.67 -17.81 -1.33
N LYS A 26 5.72 -18.00 -2.27
CA LYS A 26 5.12 -19.28 -2.67
C LYS A 26 4.53 -20.07 -1.50
N ASP A 27 4.34 -19.41 -0.37
CA ASP A 27 3.76 -19.95 0.84
C ASP A 27 2.44 -19.23 1.12
N TYR A 28 1.37 -20.00 1.06
CA TYR A 28 0.00 -19.50 1.26
C TYR A 28 -0.51 -19.76 2.67
N SER A 29 0.40 -20.08 3.61
CA SER A 29 0.04 -20.31 5.02
C SER A 29 -0.56 -19.06 5.65
N MET A 30 -1.46 -19.27 6.61
CA MET A 30 -2.16 -18.17 7.30
C MET A 30 -1.17 -17.22 8.00
N ASP A 31 -0.07 -17.76 8.54
CA ASP A 31 1.02 -16.99 9.14
C ASP A 31 1.73 -16.07 8.14
N THR A 32 1.95 -16.54 6.90
CA THR A 32 2.53 -15.75 5.82
C THR A 32 1.59 -14.62 5.43
N TRP A 33 0.29 -14.90 5.29
CA TRP A 33 -0.71 -13.86 5.03
C TRP A 33 -0.78 -12.79 6.12
N LEU A 34 -0.68 -13.19 7.39
CA LEU A 34 -0.67 -12.25 8.52
C LEU A 34 0.60 -11.39 8.55
N THR A 35 1.75 -12.02 8.28
CA THR A 35 3.06 -11.35 8.27
C THR A 35 3.14 -10.37 7.10
N GLN A 36 2.86 -10.85 5.89
CA GLN A 36 2.82 -10.05 4.68
C GLN A 36 1.73 -8.97 4.73
N GLY A 37 0.58 -9.26 5.34
CA GLY A 37 -0.48 -8.28 5.57
C GLY A 37 -0.05 -7.14 6.51
N LYS A 38 0.71 -7.46 7.57
CA LYS A 38 1.30 -6.44 8.46
C LYS A 38 2.31 -5.56 7.72
N GLU A 39 3.18 -6.16 6.91
CA GLU A 39 4.14 -5.41 6.10
C GLU A 39 3.42 -4.55 5.06
N ALA A 40 2.39 -5.08 4.41
CA ALA A 40 1.58 -4.36 3.43
C ALA A 40 0.89 -3.13 4.04
N LEU A 41 0.42 -3.22 5.28
CA LEU A 41 -0.15 -2.08 6.02
C LEU A 41 0.89 -0.99 6.27
N ILE A 42 2.10 -1.36 6.68
CA ILE A 42 3.22 -0.41 6.87
C ILE A 42 3.58 0.22 5.53
N PHE A 43 3.72 -0.58 4.48
CA PHE A 43 3.99 -0.10 3.12
C PHE A 43 2.90 0.86 2.63
N GLY A 44 1.64 0.52 2.82
CA GLY A 44 0.49 1.36 2.47
C GLY A 44 0.47 2.68 3.22
N ALA A 45 0.81 2.68 4.51
CA ALA A 45 0.93 3.90 5.32
C ALA A 45 2.05 4.80 4.78
N VAL A 46 3.24 4.24 4.54
CA VAL A 46 4.38 4.98 3.96
C VAL A 46 4.04 5.52 2.58
N PHE A 47 3.44 4.71 1.71
CA PHE A 47 3.03 5.09 0.37
C PHE A 47 1.98 6.21 0.39
N GLY A 48 0.99 6.12 1.28
CA GLY A 48 0.00 7.17 1.49
C GLY A 48 0.62 8.50 1.93
N VAL A 49 1.58 8.46 2.87
CA VAL A 49 2.31 9.66 3.32
C VAL A 49 3.13 10.27 2.20
N LEU A 50 3.87 9.47 1.43
CA LEU A 50 4.65 9.94 0.28
C LEU A 50 3.76 10.57 -0.79
N MET A 51 2.62 9.94 -1.09
CA MET A 51 1.68 10.47 -2.07
C MET A 51 1.04 11.78 -1.60
N TRP A 52 0.70 11.89 -0.31
CA TRP A 52 0.22 13.14 0.28
C TRP A 52 1.26 14.26 0.24
N LEU A 53 2.53 13.95 0.55
CA LEU A 53 3.66 14.87 0.41
C LEU A 53 3.83 15.34 -1.04
N ARG A 54 3.80 14.42 -2.01
CA ARG A 54 3.89 14.73 -3.44
C ARG A 54 2.78 15.67 -3.89
N GLU A 55 1.55 15.42 -3.44
CA GLU A 55 0.42 16.27 -3.77
C GLU A 55 0.51 17.66 -3.11
N ARG A 56 1.06 17.73 -1.91
CA ARG A 56 1.33 19.00 -1.22
C ARG A 56 2.44 19.81 -1.89
N LEU A 57 3.48 19.14 -2.39
CA LEU A 57 4.57 19.77 -3.16
C LEU A 57 4.08 20.26 -4.53
N ARG A 58 3.28 19.45 -5.25
CA ARG A 58 2.71 19.83 -6.54
C ARG A 58 1.73 21.02 -6.46
N LYS A 59 1.12 21.27 -5.31
CA LYS A 59 0.27 22.45 -5.08
C LYS A 59 1.05 23.72 -4.74
N ARG A 60 2.36 23.61 -4.47
CA ARG A 60 3.24 24.75 -4.19
C ARG A 60 3.96 25.29 -5.43
N GLU A 61 4.02 24.50 -6.51
CA GLU A 61 4.36 24.95 -7.87
C GLU A 61 3.09 25.38 -8.60
#